data_AF-A0AA38KN20-F1
#
_entry.id   AF-A0AA38KN20-F1
#
_cell.length_a   1.000
_cell.length_b   1.000
_cell.length_c   1.000
_cell.angle_alpha   90.00
_cell.angle_beta   90.00
_cell.angle_gamma   90.00
#
_symmetry.space_group_name_H-M   'P 1'
#
loop_
_entity.id
_entity.type
_entity.pdbx_description
1 polymer ?
#
loop_
_entity_poly.entity_id
_entity_poly.type
_entity_poly.pdbx_seq_one_letter_code
_entity_poly.pdbx_strand_id
1 'polypeptide(L)'
;MRLHLFLIFIFFCTTVFAWNKEDHEIFDLVSAIEASEGKGTTFYSWLNVPSTASTSEIAKAYRKLSMQLHPDKNPGNKKVAERFARLGVVSAILRNPASRKSYDFFYKNGVPKWRGTGYYYSRFRPGLGTVLTFLIVLSSGVQYLIQHSNYKRDLKRIEAVVREARLAAWGPKMIPIEGQRKVKVNLGGRQRYDEDGNSIGGKTIDMVVSGDAVYILDPDGDMHPVDSSTAVSPTIRQTWFIVHVLSVYSWSLNKVKGTPTEVQLTDDHEFDDGYDSTATGSEQAGSGTVTPQEDVVGGNRKPATKAGGKRRKAVRKR
;
A
#
# COMPACT_ATOMS: atom_id res chain seq x y z
N MET A 1 11.10 2.80 -25.76
CA MET A 1 9.66 2.57 -26.08
C MET A 1 8.73 2.53 -24.87
N ARG A 2 9.08 1.92 -23.72
CA ARG A 2 8.15 1.81 -22.56
C ARG A 2 7.88 3.11 -21.79
N LEU A 3 8.85 4.04 -21.71
CA LEU A 3 8.67 5.32 -21.02
C LEU A 3 7.77 6.29 -21.80
N HIS A 4 7.90 6.35 -23.12
CA HIS A 4 7.06 7.20 -23.96
C HIS A 4 5.61 6.73 -24.00
N LEU A 5 5.36 5.41 -24.04
CA LEU A 5 4.00 4.87 -23.91
C LEU A 5 3.38 5.21 -22.54
N PHE A 6 4.18 5.20 -21.47
CA PHE A 6 3.71 5.57 -20.14
C PHE A 6 3.41 7.07 -20.02
N LEU A 7 4.24 7.93 -20.61
CA LEU A 7 4.00 9.38 -20.67
C LEU A 7 2.79 9.73 -21.54
N ILE A 8 2.60 9.05 -22.67
CA ILE A 8 1.41 9.20 -23.51
C ILE A 8 0.17 8.75 -22.74
N PHE A 9 0.24 7.65 -21.99
CA PHE A 9 -0.86 7.18 -21.15
C PHE A 9 -1.21 8.16 -20.03
N ILE A 10 -0.21 8.74 -19.34
CA ILE A 10 -0.44 9.78 -18.32
C ILE A 10 -1.07 11.03 -18.96
N PHE A 11 -0.54 11.47 -20.11
CA PHE A 11 -1.10 12.58 -20.85
C PHE A 11 -2.55 12.30 -21.26
N PHE A 12 -2.85 11.10 -21.78
CA PHE A 12 -4.21 10.70 -22.13
C PHE A 12 -5.14 10.65 -20.92
N CYS A 13 -4.64 10.18 -19.76
CA CYS A 13 -5.36 10.18 -18.48
C CYS A 13 -5.71 11.60 -18.02
N THR A 14 -4.84 12.59 -18.26
CA THR A 14 -5.12 13.99 -17.96
C THR A 14 -6.06 14.67 -18.97
N THR A 15 -6.16 14.14 -20.20
CA THR A 15 -7.10 14.63 -21.22
C THR A 15 -8.48 14.00 -21.15
N VAL A 16 -8.73 13.08 -20.21
CA VAL A 16 -10.10 12.68 -19.89
C VAL A 16 -10.77 13.89 -19.26
N PHE A 17 -11.66 14.54 -20.02
CA PHE A 17 -12.55 15.58 -19.51
C PHE A 17 -13.27 15.04 -18.27
N ALA A 18 -12.74 15.36 -17.09
CA ALA A 18 -13.39 15.05 -15.84
C ALA A 18 -14.69 15.87 -15.80
N TRP A 19 -15.80 15.22 -15.47
CA TRP A 19 -17.07 15.92 -15.26
C TRP A 19 -16.90 16.96 -14.17
N ASN A 20 -17.51 18.13 -14.39
CA ASN A 20 -17.50 19.20 -13.41
C ASN A 20 -18.50 18.91 -12.29
N LYS A 21 -18.36 19.64 -11.18
CA LYS A 21 -19.31 19.55 -10.06
C LYS A 21 -20.76 19.79 -10.52
N GLU A 22 -20.97 20.75 -11.42
CA GLU A 22 -22.30 21.05 -11.98
C GLU A 22 -22.89 19.88 -12.77
N ASP A 23 -22.06 19.12 -13.49
CA ASP A 23 -22.53 17.96 -14.26
C ASP A 23 -23.02 16.85 -13.32
N HIS A 24 -22.31 16.63 -12.21
CA HIS A 24 -22.75 15.70 -11.18
C HIS A 24 -24.06 16.13 -10.53
N GLU A 25 -24.24 17.43 -10.24
CA GLU A 25 -25.49 17.96 -9.71
C GLU A 25 -26.66 17.76 -10.70
N ILE A 26 -26.42 17.93 -12.00
CA ILE A 26 -27.40 17.62 -13.05
C ILE A 26 -27.79 16.14 -13.01
N PHE A 27 -26.83 15.22 -12.93
CA PHE A 27 -27.10 13.78 -12.91
C PHE A 27 -27.89 13.36 -11.67
N ASP A 28 -27.49 13.86 -10.50
CA ASP A 28 -28.18 13.59 -9.24
C ASP A 28 -29.63 14.10 -9.30
N LEU A 29 -29.85 15.30 -9.84
CA LEU A 29 -31.20 15.86 -10.02
C LEU A 29 -32.05 15.08 -11.01
N VAL A 30 -31.50 14.69 -12.16
CA VAL A 30 -32.23 13.85 -13.13
C VAL A 30 -32.65 12.55 -12.46
N SER A 31 -31.72 11.87 -11.78
CA SER A 31 -32.03 10.61 -11.10
C SER A 31 -33.08 10.78 -9.99
N ALA A 32 -33.02 11.89 -9.26
CA ALA A 32 -33.97 12.20 -8.19
C ALA A 32 -35.37 12.53 -8.72
N ILE A 33 -35.47 13.21 -9.86
CA ILE A 33 -36.74 13.51 -10.53
C ILE A 33 -37.34 12.24 -11.14
N GLU A 34 -36.54 11.43 -11.81
CA GLU A 34 -36.99 10.14 -12.34
C GLU A 34 -37.52 9.23 -11.22
N ALA A 35 -36.88 9.25 -10.05
CA ALA A 35 -37.32 8.49 -8.90
C ALA A 35 -38.65 9.00 -8.29
N SER A 36 -38.94 10.30 -8.37
CA SER A 36 -40.16 10.88 -7.78
C SER A 36 -41.34 11.01 -8.74
N GLU A 37 -41.10 11.31 -10.02
CA GLU A 37 -42.14 11.62 -11.01
C GLU A 37 -42.33 10.49 -12.04
N GLY A 38 -41.34 9.60 -12.20
CA GLY A 38 -41.38 8.49 -13.14
C GLY A 38 -40.22 8.47 -14.13
N LYS A 39 -39.98 7.30 -14.73
CA LYS A 39 -38.90 7.12 -15.71
C LYS A 39 -39.14 8.00 -16.94
N GLY A 40 -38.12 8.72 -17.40
CA GLY A 40 -38.20 9.59 -18.58
C GLY A 40 -38.74 11.00 -18.32
N THR A 41 -39.00 11.38 -17.07
CA THR A 41 -39.34 12.76 -16.73
C THR A 41 -38.11 13.67 -16.86
N THR A 42 -38.20 14.66 -17.74
CA THR A 42 -37.13 15.63 -18.02
C THR A 42 -37.37 16.93 -17.26
N PHE A 43 -36.36 17.79 -17.13
CA PHE A 43 -36.53 19.11 -16.49
C PHE A 43 -37.60 19.96 -17.19
N TYR A 44 -37.62 19.90 -18.53
CA TYR A 44 -38.61 20.60 -19.36
C TYR A 44 -40.03 20.04 -19.16
N SER A 45 -40.18 18.72 -19.18
CA SER A 45 -41.46 18.05 -18.90
C SER A 45 -41.96 18.36 -17.50
N TRP A 46 -41.07 18.38 -16.50
CA TRP A 46 -41.44 18.66 -15.12
C TRP A 46 -41.90 20.11 -14.90
N LEU A 47 -41.25 21.08 -15.56
CA LEU A 47 -41.69 22.47 -15.56
C LEU A 47 -42.89 22.74 -16.48
N ASN A 48 -43.36 21.75 -17.25
CA ASN A 48 -44.39 21.89 -18.29
C ASN A 48 -44.05 22.97 -19.33
N VAL A 49 -42.80 22.96 -19.82
CA VAL A 49 -42.33 23.86 -20.88
C VAL A 49 -41.66 23.06 -22.00
N PRO A 50 -41.67 23.54 -23.25
CA PRO A 50 -40.90 22.91 -24.32
C PRO A 50 -39.39 23.12 -24.12
N SER A 51 -38.55 22.26 -24.71
CA SER A 51 -37.09 22.40 -24.64
C SER A 51 -36.57 23.66 -25.33
N THR A 52 -37.35 24.24 -26.24
CA THR A 52 -37.10 25.51 -26.94
C THR A 52 -37.51 26.74 -26.13
N ALA A 53 -38.06 26.57 -24.92
CA ALA A 53 -38.59 27.66 -24.12
C ALA A 53 -37.53 28.74 -23.80
N SER A 54 -37.96 29.99 -23.85
CA SER A 54 -37.13 31.14 -23.46
C SER A 54 -36.91 31.18 -21.94
N THR A 55 -35.89 31.92 -21.48
CA THR A 55 -35.61 32.07 -20.04
C THR A 55 -36.77 32.74 -19.27
N SER A 56 -37.55 33.60 -19.95
CA SER A 56 -38.74 34.25 -19.38
C SER A 56 -39.90 33.26 -19.20
N GLU A 57 -40.12 32.36 -20.16
CA GLU A 57 -41.09 31.26 -20.06
C GLU A 57 -40.75 30.31 -18.92
N ILE A 58 -39.48 29.92 -18.80
CA ILE A 58 -38.99 29.08 -17.69
C ILE A 58 -39.23 29.77 -16.34
N ALA A 59 -38.98 31.08 -16.24
CA ALA A 59 -39.24 31.84 -15.03
C ALA A 59 -40.74 31.91 -14.70
N LYS A 60 -41.61 32.04 -15.70
CA LYS A 60 -43.08 32.03 -15.52
C LYS A 60 -43.57 30.66 -15.05
N ALA A 61 -43.08 29.58 -15.66
CA ALA A 61 -43.40 28.22 -15.27
C ALA A 61 -42.93 27.90 -13.85
N TYR A 62 -41.70 28.29 -13.49
CA TYR A 62 -41.17 28.18 -12.14
C TYR A 62 -42.08 28.87 -11.12
N ARG A 63 -42.51 30.12 -11.37
CA ARG A 63 -43.41 30.84 -10.46
C ARG A 63 -44.72 30.09 -10.25
N LYS A 64 -45.33 29.58 -11.33
CA LYS A 64 -46.58 28.81 -11.27
C LYS A 64 -46.43 27.55 -10.39
N LEU A 65 -45.38 26.77 -10.63
CA LEU A 65 -45.14 25.51 -9.90
C LEU A 65 -44.67 25.75 -8.45
N SER A 66 -43.87 26.80 -8.23
CA SER A 66 -43.40 27.24 -6.91
C SER A 66 -44.57 27.61 -5.99
N MET A 67 -45.59 28.30 -6.50
CA MET A 67 -46.80 28.61 -5.73
C MET A 67 -47.61 27.37 -5.33
N GLN A 68 -47.54 26.28 -6.11
CA GLN A 68 -48.23 25.03 -5.79
C GLN A 68 -47.45 24.22 -4.75
N LEU A 69 -46.12 24.20 -4.86
CA LEU A 69 -45.22 23.44 -3.99
C LEU A 69 -44.72 24.24 -2.77
N HIS A 70 -45.23 25.44 -2.54
CA HIS A 70 -44.75 26.30 -1.47
C HIS A 70 -44.95 25.63 -0.08
N PRO A 71 -43.94 25.61 0.81
CA PRO A 71 -44.04 24.94 2.11
C PRO A 71 -45.11 25.55 3.02
N ASP A 72 -45.36 26.86 2.92
CA ASP A 72 -46.41 27.55 3.68
C ASP A 72 -47.82 27.06 3.33
N LYS A 73 -48.06 26.73 2.05
CA LYS A 73 -49.35 26.19 1.61
C LYS A 73 -49.47 24.68 1.86
N ASN A 74 -48.35 24.02 2.14
CA ASN A 74 -48.28 22.57 2.35
C ASN A 74 -47.51 22.26 3.66
N PRO A 75 -47.97 22.77 4.81
CA PRO A 75 -47.25 22.61 6.07
C PRO A 75 -47.16 21.12 6.46
N GLY A 76 -46.01 20.71 6.99
CA GLY A 76 -45.76 19.34 7.45
C GLY A 76 -45.50 18.29 6.36
N ASN A 77 -45.62 18.63 5.08
CA ASN A 77 -45.37 17.68 4.00
C ASN A 77 -43.90 17.71 3.52
N LYS A 78 -43.08 16.82 4.09
CA LYS A 78 -41.65 16.69 3.74
C LYS A 78 -41.41 16.44 2.25
N LYS A 79 -42.26 15.65 1.59
CA LYS A 79 -42.13 15.36 0.16
C LYS A 79 -42.31 16.62 -0.70
N VAL A 80 -43.24 17.49 -0.34
CA VAL A 80 -43.45 18.76 -1.05
C VAL A 80 -42.28 19.71 -0.83
N ALA A 81 -41.75 19.78 0.39
CA ALA A 81 -40.55 20.58 0.68
C ALA A 81 -39.33 20.13 -0.15
N GLU A 82 -39.11 18.81 -0.28
CA GLU A 82 -38.05 18.28 -1.14
C GLU A 82 -38.27 18.59 -2.63
N ARG A 83 -39.51 18.44 -3.13
CA ARG A 83 -39.85 18.81 -4.52
C ARG A 83 -39.63 20.31 -4.77
N PHE A 84 -39.98 21.17 -3.82
CA PHE A 84 -39.74 22.61 -3.91
C PHE A 84 -38.24 22.95 -3.94
N ALA A 85 -37.43 22.29 -3.10
CA ALA A 85 -35.98 22.46 -3.12
C ALA A 85 -35.39 22.07 -4.48
N ARG A 86 -35.78 20.91 -5.03
CA ARG A 86 -35.36 20.46 -6.37
C ARG A 86 -35.81 21.43 -7.46
N LEU A 87 -37.01 21.99 -7.36
CA LEU A 87 -37.56 22.94 -8.33
C LEU A 87 -36.69 24.20 -8.42
N GLY A 88 -36.22 24.71 -7.28
CA GLY A 88 -35.29 25.84 -7.22
C GLY A 88 -34.00 25.56 -7.99
N VAL A 89 -33.40 24.39 -7.76
CA VAL A 89 -32.13 24.03 -8.41
C VAL A 89 -32.31 23.79 -9.92
N VAL A 90 -33.38 23.10 -10.33
CA VAL A 90 -33.68 22.89 -11.76
C VAL A 90 -33.90 24.22 -12.49
N SER A 91 -34.65 25.15 -11.89
CA SER A 91 -34.85 26.47 -12.49
C SER A 91 -33.54 27.25 -12.60
N ALA A 92 -32.65 27.16 -11.60
CA ALA A 92 -31.34 27.79 -11.66
C ALA A 92 -30.48 27.24 -12.81
N ILE A 93 -30.46 25.91 -13.00
CA ILE A 93 -29.73 25.25 -14.09
C ILE A 93 -30.29 25.68 -15.45
N LEU A 94 -31.61 25.66 -15.64
CA LEU A 94 -32.23 26.01 -16.92
C LEU A 94 -32.15 27.51 -17.25
N ARG A 95 -32.00 28.39 -16.25
CA ARG A 95 -31.86 29.84 -16.45
C ARG A 95 -30.42 30.24 -16.77
N ASN A 96 -29.42 29.49 -16.31
CA ASN A 96 -28.02 29.73 -16.65
C ASN A 96 -27.71 29.16 -18.04
N PRO A 97 -27.28 29.96 -19.03
CA PRO A 97 -26.97 29.45 -20.37
C PRO A 97 -25.88 28.37 -20.39
N ALA A 98 -24.88 28.46 -19.50
CA ALA A 98 -23.81 27.47 -19.43
C ALA A 98 -24.33 26.12 -18.94
N SER A 99 -24.98 26.09 -17.77
CA SER A 99 -25.52 24.87 -17.17
C SER A 99 -26.69 24.28 -18.00
N ARG A 100 -27.49 25.13 -18.67
CA ARG A 100 -28.50 24.69 -19.64
C ARG A 100 -27.87 23.97 -20.82
N LYS A 101 -26.75 24.48 -21.36
CA LYS A 101 -26.02 23.83 -22.46
C LYS A 101 -25.50 22.45 -22.04
N SER A 102 -24.94 22.31 -20.84
CA SER A 102 -24.53 21.01 -20.30
C SER A 102 -25.70 20.06 -20.17
N TYR A 103 -26.82 20.51 -19.58
CA TYR A 103 -28.03 19.70 -19.47
C TYR A 103 -28.58 19.29 -20.85
N ASP A 104 -28.64 20.20 -21.82
CA ASP A 104 -29.13 19.91 -23.18
C ASP A 104 -28.24 18.89 -23.91
N PHE A 105 -26.92 18.90 -23.65
CA PHE A 105 -26.00 17.89 -24.14
C PHE A 105 -26.34 16.50 -23.59
N PHE A 106 -26.54 16.38 -22.28
CA PHE A 106 -26.91 15.10 -21.65
C PHE A 106 -28.35 14.67 -21.98
N TYR A 107 -29.26 15.62 -22.17
CA TYR A 107 -30.63 15.36 -22.58
C TYR A 107 -30.69 14.70 -23.97
N LYS A 108 -29.83 15.13 -24.91
CA LYS A 108 -29.74 14.55 -26.26
C LYS A 108 -28.94 13.25 -26.33
N ASN A 109 -27.81 13.20 -25.61
CA ASN A 109 -26.86 12.09 -25.69
C ASN A 109 -27.11 10.97 -24.66
N GLY A 110 -28.06 11.20 -23.76
CA GLY A 110 -28.33 10.32 -22.62
C GLY A 110 -27.51 10.74 -21.38
N VAL A 111 -28.15 10.62 -20.23
CA VAL A 111 -27.53 10.90 -18.93
C VAL A 111 -26.78 9.64 -18.48
N PRO A 112 -25.46 9.71 -18.23
CA PRO A 112 -24.73 8.58 -17.68
C PRO A 112 -25.31 8.26 -16.29
N LYS A 113 -25.56 6.97 -16.02
CA LYS A 113 -25.97 6.52 -14.68
C LYS A 113 -24.79 6.59 -13.72
N TRP A 114 -24.48 7.78 -13.25
CA TRP A 114 -23.56 7.99 -12.14
C TRP A 114 -24.29 7.75 -10.83
N ARG A 115 -23.79 6.84 -9.98
CA ARG A 115 -24.36 6.59 -8.65
C ARG A 115 -23.52 7.17 -7.51
N GLY A 116 -22.55 8.03 -7.81
CA GLY A 116 -21.61 8.55 -6.83
C GLY A 116 -20.67 7.47 -6.27
N THR A 117 -19.57 7.90 -5.66
CA THR A 117 -18.68 6.98 -4.92
C THR A 117 -19.39 6.37 -3.71
N GLY A 118 -20.33 7.10 -3.10
CA GLY A 118 -21.17 6.66 -2.00
C GLY A 118 -22.04 5.43 -2.29
N TYR A 119 -22.43 5.18 -3.54
CA TYR A 119 -23.15 3.96 -3.91
C TYR A 119 -22.31 2.71 -3.69
N TYR A 120 -21.01 2.76 -4.02
CA TYR A 120 -20.12 1.63 -3.75
C TYR A 120 -19.93 1.42 -2.26
N TYR A 121 -19.79 2.49 -1.46
CA TYR A 121 -19.68 2.38 0.00
C TYR A 121 -20.97 1.90 0.69
N SER A 122 -22.14 2.26 0.17
CA SER A 122 -23.43 1.82 0.74
C SER A 122 -23.80 0.39 0.33
N ARG A 123 -23.46 -0.03 -0.89
CA ARG A 123 -23.71 -1.39 -1.40
C ARG A 123 -22.67 -2.39 -0.91
N PHE A 124 -21.40 -2.02 -0.97
CA PHE A 124 -20.27 -2.76 -0.43
C PHE A 124 -19.77 -2.01 0.79
N ARG A 125 -20.40 -2.22 1.95
CA ARG A 125 -19.73 -1.90 3.21
C ARG A 125 -18.65 -2.95 3.39
N PRO A 126 -17.36 -2.65 3.12
CA PRO A 126 -16.35 -3.69 3.20
C PRO A 126 -16.25 -4.12 4.65
N GLY A 127 -16.68 -5.34 4.94
CA GLY A 127 -16.50 -5.94 6.25
C GLY A 127 -15.00 -6.14 6.51
N LEU A 128 -14.62 -6.23 7.79
CA LEU A 128 -13.23 -6.46 8.19
C LEU A 128 -12.59 -7.65 7.45
N GLY A 129 -13.34 -8.73 7.23
CA GLY A 129 -12.89 -9.87 6.43
C GLY A 129 -12.53 -9.51 4.99
N THR A 130 -13.38 -8.74 4.28
CA THR A 130 -13.10 -8.33 2.90
C THR A 130 -11.86 -7.44 2.80
N VAL A 131 -11.67 -6.54 3.78
CA VAL A 131 -10.49 -5.67 3.85
C VAL A 131 -9.23 -6.50 4.09
N LEU A 132 -9.28 -7.46 5.02
CA LEU A 132 -8.15 -8.37 5.26
C LEU A 132 -7.82 -9.20 4.03
N THR A 133 -8.81 -9.80 3.37
CA THR A 133 -8.58 -10.57 2.13
C THR A 133 -7.95 -9.72 1.03
N PHE A 134 -8.40 -8.47 0.87
CA PHE A 134 -7.84 -7.54 -0.11
C PHE A 134 -6.39 -7.19 0.24
N LEU A 135 -6.10 -6.88 1.50
CA LEU A 135 -4.75 -6.55 1.97
C LEU A 135 -3.79 -7.73 1.81
N ILE A 136 -4.27 -8.95 2.07
CA ILE A 136 -3.52 -10.20 1.86
C ILE A 136 -3.16 -10.37 0.38
N VAL A 137 -4.14 -10.24 -0.52
CA VAL A 137 -3.91 -10.34 -1.97
C VAL A 137 -2.94 -9.26 -2.44
N LEU A 138 -3.11 -8.03 -1.95
CA LEU A 138 -2.23 -6.90 -2.28
C LEU A 138 -0.80 -7.15 -1.80
N SER A 139 -0.62 -7.59 -0.55
CA SER A 139 0.68 -7.93 0.04
C SER A 139 1.35 -9.08 -0.73
N SER A 140 0.60 -10.13 -1.07
CA SER A 140 1.10 -11.24 -1.88
C SER A 140 1.54 -10.78 -3.27
N GLY A 141 0.81 -9.85 -3.89
CA GLY A 141 1.18 -9.27 -5.18
C GLY A 141 2.50 -8.49 -5.10
N VAL A 142 2.67 -7.64 -4.08
CA VAL A 142 3.91 -6.90 -3.86
C VAL A 142 5.09 -7.86 -3.63
N GLN A 143 4.91 -8.90 -2.83
CA GLN A 143 5.95 -9.91 -2.59
C GLN A 143 6.35 -10.65 -3.86
N TYR A 144 5.38 -11.03 -4.69
CA TYR A 144 5.66 -11.66 -5.97
C TYR A 144 6.47 -10.74 -6.89
N LEU A 145 6.16 -9.45 -6.93
CA LEU A 145 6.93 -8.47 -7.71
C LEU A 145 8.37 -8.34 -7.21
N ILE A 146 8.59 -8.35 -5.89
CA ILE A 146 9.92 -8.33 -5.29
C ILE A 146 10.68 -9.61 -5.67
N GLN A 147 10.07 -10.78 -5.51
CA GLN A 147 10.69 -12.07 -5.88
C GLN A 147 11.04 -12.12 -7.36
N HIS A 148 10.16 -11.63 -8.24
CA HIS A 148 10.43 -11.53 -9.67
C HIS A 148 11.60 -10.59 -10.00
N SER A 149 11.69 -9.46 -9.29
CA SER A 149 12.80 -8.53 -9.44
C SER A 149 14.12 -9.15 -8.95
N ASN A 150 14.08 -9.85 -7.81
CA ASN A 150 15.24 -10.50 -7.22
C ASN A 150 15.72 -11.65 -8.12
N TYR A 151 14.83 -12.53 -8.59
CA TYR A 151 15.17 -13.59 -9.54
C TYR A 151 15.93 -13.07 -10.77
N LYS A 152 15.46 -11.96 -11.35
CA LYS A 152 16.15 -11.32 -12.48
C LYS A 152 17.52 -10.76 -12.10
N ARG A 153 17.70 -10.26 -10.88
CA ARG A 153 19.00 -9.78 -10.39
C ARG A 153 19.93 -10.95 -10.11
N ASP A 154 19.43 -12.03 -9.55
CA ASP A 154 20.20 -13.20 -9.17
C ASP A 154 20.71 -13.95 -10.40
N LEU A 155 19.89 -14.12 -11.45
CA LEU A 155 20.35 -14.63 -12.74
C LEU A 155 21.52 -13.82 -13.32
N LYS A 156 21.41 -12.49 -13.29
CA LYS A 156 22.48 -11.60 -13.78
C LYS A 156 23.75 -11.69 -12.92
N ARG A 157 23.61 -11.88 -11.61
CA ARG A 157 24.74 -12.08 -10.69
C ARG A 157 25.45 -13.40 -10.97
N ILE A 158 24.70 -14.49 -11.12
CA ILE A 158 25.23 -15.81 -11.47
C ILE A 158 25.99 -15.73 -12.79
N GLU A 159 25.37 -15.14 -13.82
CA GLU A 159 26.02 -14.96 -15.14
C GLU A 159 27.30 -14.13 -15.03
N ALA A 160 27.31 -13.05 -14.24
CA ALA A 160 28.49 -12.22 -14.04
C ALA A 160 29.62 -12.97 -13.33
N VAL A 161 29.31 -13.72 -12.27
CA VAL A 161 30.29 -14.52 -11.51
C VAL A 161 30.87 -15.64 -12.37
N VAL A 162 30.03 -16.37 -13.10
CA VAL A 162 30.46 -17.41 -14.04
C VAL A 162 31.37 -16.83 -15.12
N ARG A 163 31.03 -15.66 -15.67
CA ARG A 163 31.86 -14.97 -16.66
C ARG A 163 33.21 -14.55 -16.09
N GLU A 164 33.26 -13.99 -14.88
CA GLU A 164 34.51 -13.58 -14.21
C GLU A 164 35.40 -14.80 -13.91
N ALA A 165 34.81 -15.89 -13.41
CA ALA A 165 35.51 -17.16 -13.18
C ALA A 165 36.16 -17.68 -14.47
N ARG A 166 35.42 -17.65 -15.59
CA ARG A 166 35.90 -18.11 -16.90
C ARG A 166 36.97 -17.19 -17.48
N LEU A 167 36.85 -15.89 -17.31
CA LEU A 167 37.87 -14.92 -17.75
C LEU A 167 39.17 -15.11 -16.96
N ALA A 168 39.09 -15.36 -15.67
CA ALA A 168 40.28 -15.63 -14.85
C ALA A 168 40.88 -17.02 -15.13
N ALA A 169 40.08 -18.03 -15.48
CA ALA A 169 40.57 -19.35 -15.87
C ALA A 169 41.19 -19.38 -17.27
N TRP A 170 40.52 -18.83 -18.28
CA TRP A 170 40.86 -19.03 -19.71
C TRP A 170 41.34 -17.76 -20.43
N GLY A 171 41.32 -16.60 -19.76
CA GLY A 171 41.66 -15.31 -20.36
C GLY A 171 40.56 -14.77 -21.28
N PRO A 172 40.82 -13.65 -22.00
CA PRO A 172 39.80 -12.91 -22.77
C PRO A 172 39.21 -13.69 -23.94
N LYS A 173 39.86 -14.76 -24.40
CA LYS A 173 39.39 -15.60 -25.52
C LYS A 173 38.38 -16.68 -25.08
N MET A 174 38.25 -16.97 -23.78
CA MET A 174 37.29 -17.94 -23.20
C MET A 174 37.28 -19.33 -23.86
N ILE A 175 38.43 -19.78 -24.39
CA ILE A 175 38.57 -21.12 -24.98
C ILE A 175 38.95 -22.08 -23.86
N PRO A 176 38.13 -23.10 -23.56
CA PRO A 176 38.48 -24.09 -22.56
C PRO A 176 39.69 -24.90 -23.01
N ILE A 177 40.72 -24.95 -22.17
CA ILE A 177 41.86 -25.85 -22.35
C ILE A 177 41.59 -27.07 -21.49
N GLU A 178 41.99 -28.26 -21.91
CA GLU A 178 41.79 -29.48 -21.11
C GLU A 178 42.44 -29.34 -19.72
N GLY A 179 41.63 -29.52 -18.67
CA GLY A 179 42.07 -29.43 -17.27
C GLY A 179 41.15 -28.63 -16.36
N GLN A 180 41.44 -28.68 -15.05
CA GLN A 180 40.75 -27.91 -14.02
C GLN A 180 41.61 -26.75 -13.55
N ARG A 181 41.03 -25.56 -13.40
CA ARG A 181 41.71 -24.38 -12.84
C ARG A 181 40.98 -23.90 -11.60
N LYS A 182 41.72 -23.78 -10.49
CA LYS A 182 41.24 -23.11 -9.26
C LYS A 182 41.39 -21.61 -9.44
N VAL A 183 40.30 -20.88 -9.22
CA VAL A 183 40.20 -19.44 -9.43
C VAL A 183 39.52 -18.81 -8.23
N LYS A 184 40.05 -17.70 -7.73
CA LYS A 184 39.39 -16.89 -6.72
C LYS A 184 38.61 -15.77 -7.40
N VAL A 185 37.29 -15.73 -7.18
CA VAL A 185 36.39 -14.76 -7.81
C VAL A 185 35.80 -13.82 -6.76
N ASN A 186 35.71 -12.53 -7.09
CA ASN A 186 35.12 -11.53 -6.23
C ASN A 186 33.60 -11.49 -6.43
N LEU A 187 32.79 -11.85 -5.42
CA LEU A 187 31.32 -11.78 -5.55
C LEU A 187 30.73 -10.38 -5.36
N GLY A 188 31.60 -9.38 -5.28
CA GLY A 188 31.22 -8.04 -4.87
C GLY A 188 30.85 -7.96 -3.39
N GLY A 189 30.78 -6.73 -2.90
CA GLY A 189 30.56 -6.43 -1.50
C GLY A 189 31.06 -5.02 -1.20
N ARG A 190 30.60 -4.43 -0.09
CA ARG A 190 31.22 -3.19 0.39
C ARG A 190 32.67 -3.50 0.74
N GLN A 191 33.60 -2.65 0.28
CA GLN A 191 35.00 -2.75 0.68
C GLN A 191 35.05 -2.68 2.22
N ARG A 192 35.69 -3.68 2.81
CA ARG A 192 35.96 -3.68 4.26
C ARG A 192 37.38 -3.16 4.43
N TYR A 193 37.59 -2.36 5.46
CA TYR A 193 38.92 -1.90 5.81
C TYR A 193 39.37 -2.70 7.03
N ASP A 194 40.59 -3.22 6.99
CA ASP A 194 41.25 -3.80 8.16
C ASP A 194 41.47 -2.72 9.23
N GLU A 195 41.79 -3.12 10.47
CA GLU A 195 42.18 -2.21 11.55
C GLU A 195 43.37 -1.31 11.17
N ASP A 196 44.20 -1.77 10.22
CA ASP A 196 45.34 -1.04 9.67
C ASP A 196 44.98 -0.10 8.49
N GLY A 197 43.69 0.03 8.15
CA GLY A 197 43.22 0.92 7.08
C GLY A 197 43.41 0.39 5.64
N ASN A 198 43.91 -0.83 5.48
CA ASN A 198 44.02 -1.49 4.18
C ASN A 198 42.67 -2.04 3.71
N SER A 199 42.37 -1.89 2.41
CA SER A 199 41.12 -2.39 1.83
C SER A 199 41.18 -3.91 1.63
N ILE A 200 40.43 -4.67 2.43
CA ILE A 200 40.12 -6.06 2.14
C ILE A 200 39.16 -6.09 0.96
N GLY A 201 39.52 -6.86 -0.07
CA GLY A 201 38.61 -7.18 -1.17
C GLY A 201 37.27 -7.70 -0.65
N GLY A 202 36.19 -7.48 -1.41
CA GLY A 202 34.87 -8.02 -1.06
C GLY A 202 34.89 -9.54 -0.86
N LYS A 203 33.75 -10.14 -0.47
CA LYS A 203 33.66 -11.59 -0.23
C LYS A 203 34.17 -12.35 -1.46
N THR A 204 35.27 -13.09 -1.29
CA THR A 204 35.85 -13.94 -2.34
C THR A 204 35.44 -15.38 -2.11
N ILE A 205 35.21 -16.13 -3.19
CA ILE A 205 34.98 -17.57 -3.12
C ILE A 205 35.96 -18.26 -4.06
N ASP A 206 36.49 -19.38 -3.60
CA ASP A 206 37.33 -20.26 -4.40
C ASP A 206 36.43 -21.12 -5.28
N MET A 207 36.68 -21.05 -6.59
CA MET A 207 35.90 -21.72 -7.62
C MET A 207 36.81 -22.61 -8.46
N VAL A 208 36.26 -23.70 -8.99
CA VAL A 208 36.93 -24.56 -9.99
C VAL A 208 36.22 -24.42 -11.32
N VAL A 209 37.00 -24.11 -12.35
CA VAL A 209 36.51 -24.09 -13.73
C VAL A 209 37.03 -25.33 -14.44
N SER A 210 36.11 -26.15 -14.96
CA SER A 210 36.42 -27.36 -15.73
C SER A 210 35.69 -27.28 -17.06
N GLY A 211 36.42 -26.94 -18.13
CA GLY A 211 35.83 -26.65 -19.44
C GLY A 211 34.85 -25.47 -19.40
N ASP A 212 33.57 -25.77 -19.66
CA ASP A 212 32.46 -24.80 -19.70
C ASP A 212 31.75 -24.61 -18.33
N ALA A 213 31.90 -25.59 -17.44
CA ALA A 213 31.23 -25.62 -16.14
C ALA A 213 32.06 -24.97 -15.03
N VAL A 214 31.38 -24.29 -14.11
CA VAL A 214 31.97 -23.61 -12.95
C VAL A 214 31.41 -24.23 -11.68
N TYR A 215 32.29 -24.58 -10.74
CA TYR A 215 31.95 -25.20 -9.47
C TYR A 215 32.41 -24.31 -8.32
N ILE A 216 31.62 -24.21 -7.24
CA ILE A 216 32.07 -23.66 -5.96
C ILE A 216 32.75 -24.79 -5.19
N LEU A 217 33.91 -24.49 -4.59
CA LEU A 217 34.59 -25.37 -3.66
C LEU A 217 34.15 -25.04 -2.24
N ASP A 218 33.55 -26.00 -1.54
CA ASP A 218 33.40 -25.89 -0.09
C ASP A 218 34.69 -26.29 0.64
N PRO A 219 34.89 -25.82 1.89
CA PRO A 219 36.05 -26.17 2.71
C PRO A 219 36.24 -27.70 2.88
N ASP A 220 35.14 -28.44 2.84
CA ASP A 220 35.10 -29.90 2.95
C ASP A 220 35.51 -30.63 1.66
N GLY A 221 35.75 -29.88 0.56
CA GLY A 221 36.21 -30.39 -0.72
C GLY A 221 35.10 -30.72 -1.72
N ASP A 222 33.83 -30.52 -1.33
CA ASP A 222 32.68 -30.75 -2.21
C ASP A 222 32.57 -29.68 -3.31
N MET A 223 32.17 -30.12 -4.51
CA MET A 223 32.03 -29.27 -5.69
C MET A 223 30.56 -29.09 -6.05
N HIS A 224 30.05 -27.87 -5.89
CA HIS A 224 28.67 -27.54 -6.25
C HIS A 224 28.60 -26.80 -7.60
N PRO A 225 27.84 -27.30 -8.60
CA PRO A 225 27.75 -26.65 -9.89
C PRO A 225 27.03 -25.31 -9.78
N VAL A 226 27.64 -24.26 -10.32
CA VAL A 226 27.05 -22.92 -10.41
C VAL A 226 26.43 -22.76 -11.79
N ASP A 227 25.15 -23.04 -11.87
CA ASP A 227 24.38 -22.85 -13.09
C ASP A 227 23.08 -22.09 -12.81
N SER A 228 22.52 -21.49 -13.87
CA SER A 228 21.23 -20.81 -13.90
C SER A 228 20.06 -21.63 -13.30
N SER A 229 20.18 -22.96 -13.32
CA SER A 229 19.26 -23.91 -12.70
C SER A 229 19.23 -23.88 -11.17
N THR A 230 20.24 -23.31 -10.52
CA THR A 230 20.30 -23.13 -9.05
C THR A 230 19.50 -21.92 -8.55
N ALA A 231 19.05 -21.03 -9.45
CA ALA A 231 18.29 -19.86 -9.07
C ALA A 231 16.84 -20.24 -8.65
N VAL A 232 16.44 -19.80 -7.46
CA VAL A 232 15.08 -20.05 -6.94
C VAL A 232 14.05 -19.31 -7.79
N SER A 233 13.19 -20.05 -8.49
CA SER A 233 12.13 -19.47 -9.32
C SER A 233 11.06 -18.78 -8.46
N PRO A 234 10.52 -17.63 -8.90
CA PRO A 234 9.51 -16.90 -8.14
C PRO A 234 8.23 -17.75 -8.04
N THR A 235 7.92 -18.23 -6.84
CA THR A 235 6.77 -19.12 -6.60
C THR A 235 5.86 -18.51 -5.55
N ILE A 236 4.57 -18.35 -5.90
CA ILE A 236 3.55 -17.75 -5.02
C ILE A 236 3.44 -18.50 -3.68
N ARG A 237 3.71 -19.81 -3.66
CA ARG A 237 3.68 -20.67 -2.47
C ARG A 237 4.76 -20.35 -1.43
N GLN A 238 5.83 -19.64 -1.79
CA GLN A 238 6.89 -19.21 -0.87
C GLN A 238 6.65 -17.82 -0.27
N THR A 239 5.48 -17.22 -0.50
CA THR A 239 5.12 -16.00 0.21
C THR A 239 4.93 -16.31 1.69
N TRP A 240 5.50 -15.46 2.55
CA TRP A 240 5.47 -15.65 4.01
C TRP A 240 4.06 -15.88 4.56
N PHE A 241 3.04 -15.39 3.85
CA PHE A 241 1.66 -15.41 4.30
C PHE A 241 1.06 -16.81 4.15
N ILE A 242 1.34 -17.50 3.05
CA ILE A 242 0.90 -18.89 2.87
C ILE A 242 1.63 -19.79 3.87
N VAL A 243 2.93 -19.56 4.07
CA VAL A 243 3.72 -20.30 5.08
C VAL A 243 3.20 -20.05 6.49
N HIS A 244 2.90 -18.80 6.87
CA HIS A 244 2.34 -18.47 8.18
C HIS A 244 0.92 -18.96 8.36
N VAL A 245 0.06 -18.89 7.34
CA VAL A 245 -1.31 -19.44 7.41
C VAL A 245 -1.27 -20.96 7.53
N LEU A 246 -0.44 -21.65 6.75
CA LEU A 246 -0.25 -23.09 6.86
C LEU A 246 0.42 -23.47 8.18
N SER A 247 1.33 -22.65 8.71
CA SER A 247 2.00 -22.85 10.01
C SER A 247 1.02 -22.65 11.17
N VAL A 248 0.14 -21.65 11.12
CA VAL A 248 -0.92 -21.44 12.11
C VAL A 248 -1.97 -22.56 12.01
N TYR A 249 -2.30 -22.99 10.79
CA TYR A 249 -3.20 -24.11 10.55
C TYR A 249 -2.61 -25.44 11.03
N SER A 250 -1.33 -25.71 10.76
CA SER A 250 -0.64 -26.92 11.24
C SER A 250 -0.39 -26.89 12.74
N TRP A 251 -0.06 -25.74 13.32
CA TRP A 251 0.01 -25.53 14.76
C TRP A 251 -1.35 -25.78 15.44
N SER A 252 -2.44 -25.30 14.83
CA SER A 252 -3.81 -25.55 15.29
C SER A 252 -4.16 -27.05 15.23
N LEU A 253 -3.80 -27.73 14.14
CA LEU A 253 -4.01 -29.18 13.98
C LEU A 253 -3.12 -30.04 14.90
N ASN A 254 -1.87 -29.65 15.15
CA ASN A 254 -0.99 -30.31 16.11
C ASN A 254 -1.45 -30.09 17.56
N LYS A 255 -2.21 -29.03 17.84
CA LYS A 255 -2.88 -28.87 19.13
C LYS A 255 -4.04 -29.86 19.33
N VAL A 256 -4.57 -30.41 18.23
CA VAL A 256 -5.67 -31.39 18.23
C VAL A 256 -5.15 -32.84 18.20
N LYS A 257 -3.95 -33.09 17.67
CA LYS A 257 -3.27 -34.39 17.76
C LYS A 257 -2.15 -34.30 18.80
N GLY A 258 -2.46 -34.71 20.02
CA GLY A 258 -1.53 -34.76 21.14
C GLY A 258 -0.16 -35.32 20.75
N THR A 259 0.88 -34.67 21.27
CA THR A 259 2.30 -35.05 21.21
C THR A 259 2.54 -36.51 21.62
N PRO A 260 3.39 -37.21 20.87
CA PRO A 260 4.50 -37.96 21.44
C PRO A 260 5.79 -37.64 20.65
N THR A 261 7.02 -37.76 21.11
CA THR A 261 7.67 -37.97 22.41
C THR A 261 9.12 -37.57 22.12
N GLU A 262 9.75 -36.97 23.12
CA GLU A 262 11.17 -36.66 23.24
C GLU A 262 12.10 -37.82 22.80
N VAL A 263 13.11 -37.50 21.98
CA VAL A 263 14.36 -38.27 21.93
C VAL A 263 15.50 -37.25 22.00
N GLN A 264 16.10 -37.18 23.19
CA GLN A 264 17.44 -36.66 23.40
C GLN A 264 18.44 -37.56 22.66
N LEU A 265 19.32 -36.94 21.88
CA LEU A 265 20.64 -37.51 21.57
C LEU A 265 21.66 -36.43 21.92
N THR A 266 22.28 -36.64 23.07
CA THR A 266 23.59 -36.13 23.47
C THR A 266 24.61 -36.65 22.47
N ASP A 267 25.43 -35.77 21.90
CA ASP A 267 26.80 -36.14 21.58
C ASP A 267 27.69 -34.92 21.77
N ASP A 268 28.70 -35.13 22.60
CA ASP A 268 29.53 -34.14 23.23
C ASP A 268 30.73 -33.87 22.33
N HIS A 269 30.97 -32.60 21.96
CA HIS A 269 32.30 -32.16 21.55
C HIS A 269 32.62 -30.82 22.19
N GLU A 270 33.39 -30.95 23.26
CA GLU A 270 34.11 -29.94 24.02
C GLU A 270 35.17 -29.26 23.13
N PHE A 271 35.08 -27.93 22.97
CA PHE A 271 36.19 -27.10 22.52
C PHE A 271 36.22 -25.83 23.39
N ASP A 272 37.36 -25.65 24.04
CA ASP A 272 37.68 -24.73 25.12
C ASP A 272 38.46 -23.54 24.58
N ASP A 273 37.87 -22.35 24.66
CA ASP A 273 38.56 -21.10 24.36
C ASP A 273 38.02 -20.00 25.28
N GLY A 274 38.68 -19.85 26.42
CA GLY A 274 38.44 -18.80 27.38
C GLY A 274 38.65 -17.40 26.80
N TYR A 275 37.64 -16.54 26.99
CA TYR A 275 37.78 -15.10 26.79
C TYR A 275 38.02 -14.43 28.15
N ASP A 276 39.31 -14.24 28.43
CA ASP A 276 39.82 -13.31 29.44
C ASP A 276 39.47 -11.88 28.99
N SER A 277 38.46 -11.29 29.63
CA SER A 277 38.10 -9.89 29.44
C SER A 277 38.95 -9.04 30.39
N THR A 278 40.16 -8.69 29.96
CA THR A 278 40.95 -7.63 30.59
C THR A 278 40.36 -6.27 30.19
N ALA A 279 39.36 -5.80 30.95
CA ALA A 279 38.93 -4.40 30.92
C ALA A 279 39.68 -3.64 32.01
N THR A 280 40.67 -2.86 31.57
CA THR A 280 41.38 -1.85 32.35
C THR A 280 40.42 -0.74 32.80
N GLY A 281 40.03 -0.77 34.07
CA GLY A 281 39.40 0.33 34.77
C GLY A 281 40.18 0.63 36.04
N SER A 282 41.06 1.64 36.01
CA SER A 282 41.75 2.15 37.18
C SER A 282 41.13 3.47 37.63
N GLU A 283 40.54 3.40 38.83
CA GLU A 283 40.58 4.38 39.94
C GLU A 283 39.84 5.72 39.74
N GLN A 284 39.11 6.30 40.69
CA GLN A 284 38.76 6.12 42.12
C GLN A 284 37.76 7.29 42.39
N ALA A 285 36.97 7.43 43.45
CA ALA A 285 36.54 6.67 44.62
C ALA A 285 35.36 7.46 45.23
N GLY A 286 34.50 6.81 46.02
CA GLY A 286 33.75 7.51 47.06
C GLY A 286 32.33 7.01 47.33
N SER A 287 32.24 5.98 48.16
CA SER A 287 31.42 5.91 49.40
C SER A 287 29.98 6.44 49.32
N GLY A 288 28.90 5.71 49.64
CA GLY A 288 28.73 4.49 50.43
C GLY A 288 27.24 4.37 50.84
N THR A 289 26.90 3.25 51.51
CA THR A 289 25.61 2.88 52.15
C THR A 289 24.49 2.44 51.19
N VAL A 290 24.09 1.17 51.04
CA VAL A 290 23.66 0.06 51.95
C VAL A 290 22.18 0.15 52.38
N THR A 291 21.32 -0.52 51.58
CA THR A 291 20.07 -1.30 51.89
C THR A 291 18.86 -0.66 52.60
N PRO A 292 17.65 -1.29 52.60
CA PRO A 292 17.08 -2.31 51.70
C PRO A 292 15.63 -2.02 51.22
N GLN A 293 15.16 -2.91 50.35
CA GLN A 293 13.80 -3.15 49.91
C GLN A 293 12.97 -3.88 50.99
N GLU A 294 11.73 -3.45 51.23
CA GLU A 294 10.64 -4.32 51.71
C GLU A 294 9.25 -3.69 51.48
N ASP A 295 8.47 -4.35 50.63
CA ASP A 295 7.07 -4.81 50.72
C ASP A 295 5.94 -4.04 51.45
N VAL A 296 4.73 -4.31 50.93
CA VAL A 296 3.40 -4.38 51.60
C VAL A 296 2.39 -3.23 51.35
N VAL A 297 1.40 -3.58 50.50
CA VAL A 297 -0.06 -3.38 50.64
C VAL A 297 -0.70 -1.97 50.47
N GLY A 298 -1.59 -1.91 49.47
CA GLY A 298 -3.01 -1.52 49.61
C GLY A 298 -3.37 -0.14 50.19
N GLY A 299 -3.94 0.74 49.35
CA GLY A 299 -4.59 1.94 49.88
C GLY A 299 -5.06 2.96 48.85
N ASN A 300 -6.32 2.85 48.46
CA ASN A 300 -7.09 3.77 47.63
C ASN A 300 -7.10 5.22 48.20
N ARG A 301 -6.51 6.24 47.52
CA ARG A 301 -6.81 7.68 47.77
C ARG A 301 -6.71 8.56 46.51
N LYS A 302 -7.65 9.52 46.46
CA LYS A 302 -8.11 10.40 45.38
C LYS A 302 -7.07 11.45 44.88
N PRO A 303 -7.28 12.06 43.68
CA PRO A 303 -6.39 13.10 43.16
C PRO A 303 -6.54 14.43 43.91
N ALA A 304 -5.41 15.00 44.32
CA ALA A 304 -5.33 16.31 44.97
C ALA A 304 -5.33 17.43 43.92
N THR A 305 -6.34 18.30 44.03
CA THR A 305 -6.41 19.63 43.43
C THR A 305 -5.87 20.68 44.41
N LYS A 306 -5.02 21.59 43.93
CA LYS A 306 -4.68 22.93 44.48
C LYS A 306 -3.68 23.54 43.48
N ALA A 307 -3.58 24.83 43.20
CA ALA A 307 -4.30 26.07 43.52
C ALA A 307 -3.71 27.07 42.49
N GLY A 308 -4.48 27.96 41.87
CA GLY A 308 -4.87 29.22 42.50
C GLY A 308 -3.84 30.33 42.23
N GLY A 309 -3.87 30.92 41.03
CA GLY A 309 -3.14 32.16 40.69
C GLY A 309 -4.09 33.21 40.11
N LYS A 310 -4.58 34.13 40.96
CA LYS A 310 -5.42 35.27 40.55
C LYS A 310 -4.56 36.46 40.11
N ARG A 311 -4.81 36.91 38.87
CA ARG A 311 -5.23 38.26 38.44
C ARG A 311 -4.37 39.47 38.86
N ARG A 312 -3.85 40.19 37.85
CA ARG A 312 -3.82 41.67 37.85
C ARG A 312 -4.32 42.22 36.51
N LYS A 313 -5.32 43.11 36.62
CA LYS A 313 -5.79 44.00 35.56
C LYS A 313 -4.80 45.14 35.41
N ALA A 314 -4.55 45.60 34.19
CA ALA A 314 -4.06 46.96 33.94
C ALA A 314 -4.89 47.57 32.80
N VAL A 315 -5.25 48.83 33.02
CA VAL A 315 -6.24 49.61 32.30
C VAL A 315 -5.58 50.42 31.17
N ARG A 316 -6.34 50.51 30.08
CA ARG A 316 -6.30 51.38 28.89
C ARG A 316 -5.64 52.77 29.06
N LYS A 317 -4.96 53.24 28.01
CA LYS A 317 -4.85 54.68 27.69
C LYS A 317 -5.01 54.93 26.19
N ARG A 318 -5.95 55.85 25.94
CA ARG A 318 -6.28 56.65 24.74
C ARG A 318 -6.29 55.96 23.38
#